data_AF-A0A832WTB5-F1
#
_entry.id   AF-A0A832WTB5-F1
#
_cell.length_a   1.000
_cell.length_b   1.000
_cell.length_c   1.000
_cell.angle_alpha   90.00
_cell.angle_beta   90.00
_cell.angle_gamma   90.00
#
_symmetry.space_group_name_H-M   'P 1'
#
loop_
_entity.id
_entity.type
_entity.pdbx_description
1 polymer ?
#
loop_
_entity_poly.entity_id
_entity_poly.type
_entity_poly.pdbx_seq_one_letter_code
_entity_poly.pdbx_strand_id
1 'polypeptide(L)'
;MVRVKDIPMPTRWAIATQALTHLVMAADPQQCRDNPAYLMDELGEEIRGIAGRYQMPREDAGGLVQTLGAISVILFGPTFETPYIEGFHEESVIRLSECAMFRPEREKKRDPSHVNQVCTAYVM
;
A
#
# COMPACT_ATOMS: atom_id res chain seq x y z
N MET A 1 -12.75 3.70 -10.45
CA MET A 1 -12.27 2.44 -9.85
C MET A 1 -11.13 1.88 -10.68
N VAL A 2 -9.90 2.14 -10.25
CA VAL A 2 -8.70 1.50 -10.83
C VAL A 2 -8.73 0.03 -10.46
N ARG A 3 -8.73 -0.87 -11.44
CA ARG A 3 -8.60 -2.29 -11.19
C ARG A 3 -7.21 -2.71 -11.64
N VAL A 4 -6.45 -3.31 -10.75
CA VAL A 4 -5.06 -3.72 -11.05
C VAL A 4 -5.00 -4.61 -12.28
N LYS A 5 -6.00 -5.50 -12.44
CA LYS A 5 -6.13 -6.38 -13.62
C LYS A 5 -6.16 -5.64 -14.97
N ASP A 6 -6.57 -4.38 -14.99
CA ASP A 6 -6.68 -3.55 -16.20
C ASP A 6 -5.36 -2.80 -16.50
N ILE A 7 -4.41 -2.75 -15.55
CA ILE A 7 -3.07 -2.17 -15.76
C ILE A 7 -2.20 -3.19 -16.52
N PRO A 8 -1.53 -2.84 -17.63
CA PRO A 8 -0.65 -3.77 -18.35
C PRO A 8 0.46 -4.33 -17.45
N MET A 9 0.80 -5.61 -17.61
CA MET A 9 1.85 -6.26 -16.80
C MET A 9 3.20 -5.53 -16.85
N PRO A 10 3.70 -5.03 -18.01
CA PRO A 10 4.94 -4.25 -18.04
C PRO A 10 4.87 -2.97 -17.19
N THR A 11 3.69 -2.32 -17.15
CA THR A 11 3.46 -1.15 -16.33
C THR A 11 3.47 -1.49 -14.85
N ARG A 12 2.87 -2.61 -14.44
CA ARG A 12 2.92 -3.09 -13.04
C ARG A 12 4.36 -3.34 -12.60
N TRP A 13 5.15 -3.98 -13.44
CA TRP A 13 6.58 -4.21 -13.17
C TRP A 13 7.36 -2.91 -13.06
N ALA A 14 7.12 -1.93 -13.95
CA ALA A 14 7.77 -0.63 -13.87
C ALA A 14 7.46 0.09 -12.55
N ILE A 15 6.19 0.09 -12.14
CA ILE A 15 5.73 0.64 -10.85
C ILE A 15 6.45 -0.05 -9.69
N ALA A 16 6.46 -1.39 -9.66
CA ALA A 16 7.06 -2.16 -8.58
C ALA A 16 8.57 -1.93 -8.48
N THR A 17 9.28 -2.00 -9.61
CA THR A 17 10.72 -1.75 -9.66
C THR A 17 11.04 -0.34 -9.18
N GLN A 18 10.31 0.67 -9.65
CA GLN A 18 10.56 2.05 -9.27
C GLN A 18 10.38 2.27 -7.76
N ALA A 19 9.25 1.86 -7.19
CA ALA A 19 8.98 2.04 -5.75
C ALA A 19 9.99 1.28 -4.88
N LEU A 20 10.33 0.04 -5.23
CA LEU A 20 11.29 -0.76 -4.47
C LEU A 20 12.73 -0.23 -4.60
N THR A 21 13.14 0.24 -5.77
CA THR A 21 14.44 0.88 -5.95
C THR A 21 14.52 2.18 -5.15
N HIS A 22 13.48 3.01 -5.16
CA HIS A 22 13.45 4.24 -4.34
C HIS A 22 13.63 3.93 -2.86
N LEU A 23 12.90 2.96 -2.32
CA LEU A 23 13.04 2.54 -0.92
C LEU A 23 14.47 2.13 -0.55
N VAL A 24 15.16 1.38 -1.42
CA VAL A 24 16.55 0.99 -1.18
C VAL A 24 17.48 2.20 -1.19
N MET A 25 17.26 3.14 -2.11
CA MET A 25 18.07 4.36 -2.21
C MET A 25 17.82 5.34 -1.07
N ALA A 26 16.58 5.42 -0.58
CA ALA A 26 16.16 6.28 0.50
C ALA A 26 16.50 5.72 1.89
N ALA A 27 16.77 4.42 2.01
CA ALA A 27 17.06 3.77 3.29
C ALA A 27 18.44 4.18 3.85
N ASP A 28 18.51 5.36 4.47
CA ASP A 28 19.62 5.78 5.33
C ASP A 28 19.41 5.24 6.75
N PRO A 29 20.27 4.32 7.25
CA PRO A 29 20.13 3.75 8.59
C PRO A 29 20.10 4.78 9.73
N GLN A 30 20.80 5.90 9.59
CA GLN A 30 20.84 6.92 10.62
C GLN A 30 19.55 7.73 10.63
N GLN A 31 19.09 8.15 9.45
CA GLN A 31 17.83 8.87 9.30
C GLN A 31 16.62 8.02 9.69
N CYS A 32 16.63 6.72 9.37
CA CYS A 32 15.58 5.78 9.78
C CYS A 32 15.56 5.55 11.31
N ARG A 33 16.72 5.62 11.98
CA ARG A 33 16.80 5.52 13.44
C ARG A 33 16.28 6.80 14.12
N ASP A 34 16.65 7.95 13.58
CA ASP A 34 16.31 9.25 14.17
C ASP A 34 14.86 9.67 13.87
N ASN A 35 14.33 9.26 12.71
CA ASN A 35 12.93 9.43 12.31
C ASN A 35 12.37 8.14 11.68
N PRO A 36 11.68 7.29 12.47
CA PRO A 36 11.06 6.07 11.96
C PRO A 36 10.03 6.28 10.83
N ALA A 37 9.44 7.48 10.72
CA ALA A 37 8.47 7.80 9.67
C ALA A 37 9.13 8.18 8.34
N TYR A 38 10.43 8.48 8.32
CA TYR A 38 11.14 9.00 7.14
C TYR A 38 10.96 8.11 5.90
N LEU A 39 11.11 6.78 6.05
CA LEU A 39 10.92 5.86 4.94
C LEU A 39 9.48 5.84 4.42
N MET A 40 8.50 6.08 5.28
CA MET A 40 7.09 6.15 4.87
C MET A 40 6.79 7.46 4.14
N ASP A 41 7.38 8.57 4.58
CA ASP A 41 7.30 9.86 3.87
C ASP A 41 7.90 9.75 2.47
N GLU A 42 9.10 9.18 2.36
CA GLU A 42 9.78 8.93 1.07
C GLU A 42 8.96 8.02 0.15
N LEU A 43 8.37 6.95 0.70
CA LEU A 43 7.47 6.09 -0.04
C LEU A 43 6.21 6.83 -0.50
N GLY A 44 5.66 7.70 0.35
CA GLY A 44 4.49 8.52 0.04
C GLY A 44 4.76 9.50 -1.10
N GLU A 45 5.92 10.16 -1.10
CA GLU A 45 6.37 11.02 -2.20
C GLU A 45 6.54 10.25 -3.50
N GLU A 46 7.16 9.07 -3.44
CA GLU A 46 7.36 8.23 -4.61
C GLU A 46 6.03 7.72 -5.19
N ILE A 47 5.11 7.27 -4.34
CA ILE A 47 3.75 6.88 -4.72
C ILE A 47 3.02 8.05 -5.39
N ARG A 48 3.20 9.27 -4.90
CA ARG A 48 2.62 10.47 -5.52
C ARG A 48 3.17 10.71 -6.92
N GLY A 49 4.47 10.53 -7.13
CA GLY A 49 5.12 10.63 -8.44
C GLY A 49 4.63 9.57 -9.42
N ILE A 50 4.53 8.31 -8.96
CA ILE A 50 3.96 7.19 -9.72
C ILE A 50 2.52 7.49 -10.12
N ALA A 51 1.68 7.91 -9.16
CA ALA A 51 0.27 8.22 -9.42
C ALA A 51 0.12 9.31 -10.49
N GLY A 52 0.92 10.37 -10.41
CA GLY A 52 0.94 11.42 -11.43
C GLY A 52 1.36 10.91 -12.82
N ARG A 53 2.42 10.11 -12.89
CA ARG A 53 2.93 9.56 -14.16
C ARG A 53 1.93 8.65 -14.88
N TYR A 54 1.20 7.85 -14.11
CA TYR A 54 0.24 6.88 -14.65
C TYR A 54 -1.21 7.36 -14.59
N GLN A 55 -1.44 8.65 -14.32
CA GLN A 55 -2.77 9.26 -14.26
C GLN A 55 -3.72 8.49 -13.32
N MET A 56 -3.19 8.02 -12.19
CA MET A 56 -3.98 7.35 -11.16
C MET A 56 -4.74 8.41 -10.33
N PRO A 57 -6.00 8.13 -9.94
CA PRO A 57 -6.85 9.10 -9.24
C PRO A 57 -6.28 9.45 -7.87
N ARG A 58 -6.29 10.73 -7.50
CA ARG A 58 -5.71 11.20 -6.22
C ARG A 58 -6.27 12.55 -5.75
N GLU A 59 -7.30 13.04 -6.41
CA GLU A 59 -7.86 14.37 -6.21
C GLU A 59 -8.75 14.45 -4.96
N ASP A 60 -9.28 13.32 -4.50
CA ASP A 60 -10.08 13.18 -3.29
C ASP A 60 -9.68 11.92 -2.51
N ALA A 61 -10.23 11.76 -1.30
CA ALA A 61 -9.92 10.62 -0.44
C ALA A 61 -10.22 9.27 -1.10
N GLY A 62 -11.30 9.19 -1.89
CA GLY A 62 -11.65 7.97 -2.61
C GLY A 62 -10.66 7.61 -3.72
N GLY A 63 -10.17 8.60 -4.45
CA GLY A 63 -9.11 8.46 -5.45
C GLY A 63 -7.80 8.01 -4.81
N LEU A 64 -7.37 8.70 -3.74
CA LEU A 64 -6.16 8.36 -2.98
C LEU A 64 -6.18 6.91 -2.52
N VAL A 65 -7.29 6.46 -1.92
CA VAL A 65 -7.46 5.08 -1.46
C VAL A 65 -7.43 4.08 -2.61
N GLN A 66 -8.08 4.38 -3.75
CA GLN A 66 -8.04 3.49 -4.92
C GLN A 66 -6.62 3.35 -5.48
N THR A 67 -5.87 4.44 -5.55
CA THR A 67 -4.48 4.44 -6.01
C THR A 67 -3.58 3.69 -5.05
N LEU A 68 -3.70 3.95 -3.75
CA LEU A 68 -2.92 3.26 -2.73
C LEU A 68 -3.21 1.75 -2.75
N GLY A 69 -4.48 1.35 -2.83
CA GLY A 69 -4.88 -0.06 -2.95
C GLY A 69 -4.29 -0.72 -4.20
N ALA A 70 -4.34 -0.04 -5.35
CA ALA A 70 -3.78 -0.58 -6.59
C ALA A 70 -2.26 -0.77 -6.52
N ILE A 71 -1.53 0.21 -5.97
CA ILE A 71 -0.07 0.11 -5.80
C ILE A 71 0.27 -0.98 -4.77
N SER A 72 -0.44 -1.07 -3.66
CA SER A 72 -0.24 -2.13 -2.66
C SER A 72 -0.43 -3.53 -3.25
N VAL A 73 -1.44 -3.74 -4.10
CA VAL A 73 -1.62 -5.02 -4.79
C VAL A 73 -0.49 -5.30 -5.79
N ILE A 74 0.01 -4.28 -6.49
CA ILE A 74 1.16 -4.43 -7.40
C ILE A 74 2.41 -4.86 -6.63
N LEU A 75 2.68 -4.24 -5.48
CA LEU A 75 3.88 -4.49 -4.68
C LEU A 75 3.82 -5.80 -3.91
N PHE A 76 2.66 -6.12 -3.33
CA PHE A 76 2.55 -7.16 -2.33
C PHE A 76 1.61 -8.31 -2.72
N GLY A 77 0.94 -8.19 -3.86
CA GLY A 77 0.08 -9.21 -4.42
C GLY A 77 -1.40 -9.11 -4.03
N PRO A 78 -2.22 -10.07 -4.50
CA PRO A 78 -3.68 -9.99 -4.44
C PRO A 78 -4.26 -10.04 -3.01
N THR A 79 -3.50 -10.51 -2.02
CA THR A 79 -3.91 -10.49 -0.61
C THR A 79 -4.03 -9.07 -0.03
N PHE A 80 -3.50 -8.07 -0.74
CA PHE A 80 -3.67 -6.65 -0.43
C PHE A 80 -4.82 -6.01 -1.21
N GLU A 81 -5.59 -6.79 -1.96
CA GLU A 81 -6.77 -6.27 -2.63
C GLU A 81 -7.77 -5.83 -1.57
N THR A 82 -7.99 -4.52 -1.53
CA THR A 82 -8.90 -3.86 -0.59
C THR A 82 -10.10 -3.36 -1.37
N PRO A 83 -11.24 -4.08 -1.35
CA PRO A 83 -12.43 -3.59 -1.99
C PRO A 83 -12.79 -2.22 -1.43
N TYR A 84 -12.75 -1.22 -2.31
CA TYR A 84 -13.29 0.10 -2.03
C TYR A 84 -14.80 -0.05 -1.76
N ILE A 85 -15.25 0.38 -0.59
CA ILE A 85 -16.66 0.32 -0.21
C ILE A 85 -17.32 1.65 -0.58
N GLU A 86 -16.76 2.73 -0.05
CA GLU A 86 -17.33 4.07 -0.16
C GLU A 86 -16.23 5.13 -0.02
N GLY A 87 -16.47 6.31 -0.56
CA GLY A 87 -15.56 7.44 -0.45
C GLY A 87 -16.32 8.73 -0.58
N PHE A 88 -15.98 9.61 0.34
CA PHE A 88 -16.41 10.99 0.48
C PHE A 88 -15.24 11.89 0.09
N HIS A 89 -15.45 13.20 0.07
CA HIS A 89 -14.41 14.13 -0.35
C HIS A 89 -13.15 14.05 0.54
N GLU A 90 -13.35 13.93 1.86
CA GLU A 90 -12.29 13.94 2.87
C GLU A 90 -12.02 12.58 3.51
N GLU A 91 -12.93 11.61 3.33
CA GLU A 91 -12.87 10.30 3.99
C GLU A 91 -13.12 9.17 3.00
N SER A 92 -12.53 8.00 3.21
CA SER A 92 -12.87 6.81 2.43
C SER A 92 -12.81 5.55 3.27
N VAL A 93 -13.74 4.63 3.00
CA VAL A 93 -13.91 3.37 3.71
C VAL A 93 -13.45 2.23 2.80
N ILE A 94 -12.43 1.51 3.26
CA ILE A 94 -11.96 0.27 2.64
C ILE A 94 -12.37 -0.95 3.45
N ARG A 95 -12.56 -2.07 2.75
CA ARG A 95 -12.62 -3.39 3.39
C ARG A 95 -11.26 -4.07 3.27
N LEU A 96 -10.70 -4.51 4.39
CA LEU A 96 -9.64 -5.51 4.39
C LEU A 96 -10.31 -6.90 4.44
N SER A 97 -10.42 -7.57 3.29
CA SER A 97 -11.00 -8.92 3.21
C SER A 97 -10.02 -10.00 3.68
N GLU A 98 -8.72 -9.76 3.50
CA GLU A 98 -7.62 -10.62 3.95
C GLU A 98 -6.51 -9.72 4.52
N CYS A 99 -5.80 -10.17 5.56
CA CYS A 99 -4.58 -9.48 6.04
C CYS A 99 -3.39 -10.24 5.46
N ALA A 100 -2.64 -9.65 4.54
CA ALA A 100 -1.55 -10.34 3.86
C ALA A 100 -0.39 -10.76 4.78
N MET A 101 -0.27 -10.11 5.94
CA MET A 101 0.63 -10.51 7.02
C MET A 101 0.12 -11.74 7.79
N PHE A 102 -1.15 -12.10 7.61
CA PHE A 102 -1.83 -13.22 8.24
C PHE A 102 -2.14 -14.31 7.21
N ARG A 103 -1.40 -15.42 7.25
CA ARG A 103 -1.72 -16.61 6.46
C ARG A 103 -2.43 -17.63 7.36
N PRO A 104 -3.75 -17.87 7.19
CA PRO A 104 -4.53 -18.75 8.06
C PRO A 104 -3.92 -20.15 8.20
N GLU A 105 -3.27 -20.64 7.14
CA GLU A 105 -2.64 -21.96 7.11
C GLU A 105 -1.41 -22.09 8.02
N ARG A 106 -0.68 -20.99 8.27
CA ARG A 106 0.48 -20.95 9.18
C ARG A 106 0.12 -20.48 10.58
N GLU A 107 -0.99 -19.77 10.73
CA GLU A 107 -1.39 -19.04 11.94
C GLU A 107 -2.40 -19.76 12.84
N LYS A 108 -2.88 -20.97 12.51
CA LYS A 108 -3.67 -21.81 13.44
C LYS A 108 -3.01 -22.06 14.81
N LYS A 109 -1.79 -21.57 15.04
CA LYS A 109 -0.99 -21.69 16.27
C LYS A 109 -0.65 -20.35 16.94
N ARG A 110 -1.13 -19.19 16.47
CA ARG A 110 -0.75 -17.86 17.03
C ARG A 110 -1.90 -17.13 17.70
N ASP A 111 -1.54 -16.29 18.67
CA ASP A 111 -2.47 -15.52 19.50
C ASP A 111 -3.14 -14.39 18.68
N PRO A 112 -4.49 -14.34 18.61
CA PRO A 112 -5.26 -13.28 17.95
C PRO A 112 -4.89 -11.85 18.35
N SER A 113 -4.41 -11.63 19.58
CA SER A 113 -4.01 -10.30 20.05
C SER A 113 -2.80 -9.74 19.27
N HIS A 114 -1.85 -10.62 18.93
CA HIS A 114 -0.66 -10.29 18.17
C HIS A 114 -0.99 -9.99 16.70
N VAL A 115 -1.96 -10.73 16.13
CA VAL A 115 -2.45 -10.49 14.77
C VAL A 115 -3.08 -9.11 14.64
N ASN A 116 -3.89 -8.72 15.62
CA ASN A 116 -4.52 -7.40 15.66
C ASN A 116 -3.45 -6.30 15.66
N GLN A 117 -2.47 -6.37 16.56
CA GLN A 117 -1.36 -5.38 16.64
C GLN A 117 -0.68 -5.17 15.29
N VAL A 118 -0.35 -6.25 14.59
CA VAL A 118 0.34 -6.19 13.30
C VAL A 118 -0.54 -5.54 12.22
N CYS A 119 -1.81 -5.91 12.12
CA CYS A 119 -2.69 -5.30 11.12
C CYS A 119 -3.00 -3.82 11.49
N THR A 120 -3.08 -3.43 12.78
CA THR A 120 -3.20 -2.00 13.16
C THR A 120 -1.95 -1.17 12.86
N ALA A 121 -0.76 -1.75 12.91
CA ALA A 121 0.47 -1.05 12.56
C ALA A 121 0.56 -0.72 11.05
N TYR A 122 -0.22 -1.39 10.21
CA TYR A 122 -0.30 -1.11 8.77
C TYR A 122 -1.27 0.02 8.42
N VAL A 123 -2.17 0.38 9.35
CA VAL A 123 -3.21 1.40 9.15
C VAL A 123 -2.91 2.68 9.96
N MET A 124 -1.74 2.74 10.62
CA MET A 124 -1.24 3.90 11.34
C MET A 124 -0.21 4.68 10.51
#